data_AF-I2GKR7-F1
#
_entry.id   AF-I2GKR7-F1
#
_cell.length_a   1.000
_cell.length_b   1.000
_cell.length_c   1.000
_cell.angle_alpha   90.00
_cell.angle_beta   90.00
_cell.angle_gamma   90.00
#
_symmetry.space_group_name_H-M   'P 1'
#
loop_
_entity.id
_entity.type
_entity.pdbx_description
1 polymer ?
#
loop_
_entity_poly.entity_id
_entity_poly.type
_entity_poly.pdbx_seq_one_letter_code
_entity_poly.pdbx_strand_id
1 'polypeptide(L)'
;MKRVLTVLLTLLTVVSFAQITKNPRRPSLSGAFELGRSDEGLLFVRPKTGVDLLIPSLVPLSVSQVRGLNPTLTNLLPQTIAITDEGKTGVFVLDPNDTTTPDNTGTVLVTAGAKRYKRRYDTWLNPAWFGARPNDTADDAPAIQAAINHAEAIKAGIQIDEGRYVIGSTLVKAESFRGLEMRGRGRVTFAFRNLSTGSACLRIVGGSGYLTENTLQGIDFVGNAGTVAVELSGQCGQKIVACRFDSSATGVLFHNQAANSFTEYCQIDRSDFTGNCLVAVEYKVSSGNDSFHGSGLIGSNTINSKAGGRVIKIGPGCRPYNFPLCFQVWNGSADYVVIENAGYACDAYGHITVENSQPMLLCAGNYIYYTGSLHTFGDNIQGGAFLRCKSTITKNNGSVVGLGIEKNIRLDYSPTNYTVIMPAGSYQVYVNISAPNYEYRAVLYIHASGFPGFLNNPGSVSTPVVLSQFNVGSLGAPGFGIDAAGHLTITNPNYPASGLVAHLSYKQISDYEEGNYPGSHF
;
A
#
# COMPACT_ATOMS: atom_id res chain seq x y z
N MET A 1 -23.80 4.56 89.83
CA MET A 1 -23.27 5.95 89.75
C MET A 1 -24.01 6.61 88.59
N LYS A 2 -24.72 7.76 88.71
CA LYS A 2 -24.27 9.13 89.09
C LYS A 2 -23.16 9.61 88.15
N ARG A 3 -23.20 10.77 87.47
CA ARG A 3 -24.06 11.99 87.51
C ARG A 3 -23.97 12.71 86.12
N VAL A 4 -25.02 13.29 85.51
CA VAL A 4 -25.75 14.57 85.78
C VAL A 4 -25.04 15.84 85.31
N LEU A 5 -25.67 16.58 84.37
CA LEU A 5 -26.01 18.02 84.44
C LEU A 5 -27.08 18.32 83.32
N THR A 6 -28.31 18.85 83.49
CA THR A 6 -28.84 20.01 84.28
C THR A 6 -28.53 21.33 83.54
N VAL A 7 -29.43 22.28 83.21
CA VAL A 7 -30.86 22.59 83.55
C VAL A 7 -31.42 23.58 82.46
N LEU A 8 -32.66 23.48 81.95
CA LEU A 8 -33.90 24.22 82.32
C LEU A 8 -34.04 25.73 81.97
N LEU A 9 -35.17 26.06 81.32
CA LEU A 9 -35.98 27.32 81.36
C LEU A 9 -35.40 28.59 80.64
N THR A 10 -36.13 29.66 80.25
CA THR A 10 -37.55 30.08 80.49
C THR A 10 -38.17 30.94 79.34
N LEU A 11 -39.49 30.78 79.09
CA LEU A 11 -40.56 31.71 78.66
C LEU A 11 -40.38 32.96 77.72
N LEU A 12 -41.43 33.15 76.88
CA LEU A 12 -42.11 34.40 76.43
C LEU A 12 -41.30 35.63 75.94
N THR A 13 -41.62 36.13 74.74
CA THR A 13 -42.46 37.36 74.55
C THR A 13 -42.75 37.64 73.07
N VAL A 14 -43.80 38.44 72.82
CA VAL A 14 -44.20 38.93 71.48
C VAL A 14 -43.71 40.39 71.30
N VAL A 15 -43.86 40.88 70.07
CA VAL A 15 -43.96 42.28 69.60
C VAL A 15 -42.68 43.00 69.08
N SER A 16 -42.84 43.48 67.83
CA SER A 16 -42.39 44.76 67.25
C SER A 16 -41.01 44.94 66.58
N PHE A 17 -41.12 45.06 65.25
CA PHE A 17 -40.52 46.06 64.35
C PHE A 17 -38.99 46.14 64.06
N ALA A 18 -38.70 45.75 62.80
CA ALA A 18 -37.89 46.46 61.81
C ALA A 18 -36.40 46.75 62.07
N GLN A 19 -35.54 46.15 61.24
CA GLN A 19 -34.87 46.91 60.17
C GLN A 19 -34.29 46.03 59.05
N ILE A 20 -34.65 46.39 57.81
CA ILE A 20 -33.83 46.42 56.58
C ILE A 20 -32.57 45.52 56.55
N THR A 21 -32.57 44.50 55.68
CA THR A 21 -31.54 44.40 54.61
C THR A 21 -31.98 43.51 53.45
N LYS A 22 -31.79 44.07 52.25
CA LYS A 22 -31.93 43.54 50.89
C LYS A 22 -31.78 42.01 50.74
N ASN A 23 -32.90 41.31 50.57
CA ASN A 23 -32.90 40.09 49.74
C ASN A 23 -32.70 40.53 48.27
N PRO A 24 -31.74 39.97 47.50
CA PRO A 24 -31.63 40.29 46.08
C PRO A 24 -32.88 39.77 45.38
N ARG A 25 -33.71 40.69 44.86
CA ARG A 25 -34.83 40.34 43.99
C ARG A 25 -34.26 39.52 42.82
N ARG A 26 -34.64 38.25 42.71
CA ARG A 26 -34.65 37.58 41.40
C ARG A 26 -35.49 38.48 40.48
N PRO A 27 -34.94 38.99 39.36
CA PRO A 27 -35.76 39.67 38.36
C PRO A 27 -36.79 38.66 37.89
N SER A 28 -38.06 39.08 37.87
CA SER A 28 -39.14 38.25 37.34
C SER A 28 -38.92 38.02 35.85
N LEU A 29 -38.42 36.84 35.47
CA LEU A 29 -38.53 36.31 34.11
C LEU A 29 -39.98 35.89 33.80
N SER A 30 -40.94 36.78 34.08
CA SER A 30 -42.29 36.76 33.53
C SER A 30 -42.30 37.40 32.13
N GLY A 31 -41.43 36.85 31.28
CA GLY A 31 -41.43 37.08 29.84
C GLY A 31 -42.26 35.98 29.19
N ALA A 32 -43.57 36.22 29.02
CA ALA A 32 -44.35 35.45 28.07
C ALA A 32 -43.78 35.75 26.68
N PHE A 33 -43.05 34.78 26.12
CA PHE A 33 -42.58 34.80 24.75
C PHE A 33 -43.70 34.22 23.89
N GLU A 34 -44.27 35.02 22.98
CA GLU A 34 -45.20 34.47 22.00
C GLU A 34 -44.40 33.77 20.91
N LEU A 35 -44.60 32.45 20.79
CA LEU A 35 -44.16 31.67 19.65
C LEU A 35 -45.18 31.88 18.52
N GLY A 36 -44.75 32.54 17.45
CA GLY A 36 -45.57 32.77 16.27
C GLY A 36 -44.98 32.12 15.02
N ARG A 37 -45.78 32.09 13.95
CA ARG A 37 -45.31 31.88 12.57
C ARG A 37 -45.58 33.15 11.78
N SER A 38 -44.63 33.60 10.97
CA SER A 38 -44.85 34.70 10.03
C SER A 38 -45.81 34.27 8.92
N ASP A 39 -46.25 35.22 8.09
CA ASP A 39 -47.04 34.96 6.89
C ASP A 39 -46.29 34.06 5.88
N GLU A 40 -44.95 34.00 5.99
CA GLU A 40 -44.05 33.12 5.23
C GLU A 40 -43.83 31.76 5.91
N GLY A 41 -44.49 31.49 7.04
CA GLY A 41 -44.41 30.24 7.80
C GLY A 41 -43.20 30.10 8.73
N LEU A 42 -42.33 31.10 8.81
CA LEU A 42 -41.12 31.08 9.65
C LEU A 42 -41.47 31.24 11.13
N LEU A 43 -40.87 30.40 11.99
CA LEU A 43 -41.04 30.51 13.44
C LEU A 43 -40.35 31.75 13.99
N PHE A 44 -41.03 32.50 14.85
CA PHE A 44 -40.46 33.64 15.57
C PHE A 44 -40.81 33.62 17.07
N VAL A 45 -39.96 34.29 17.84
CA VAL A 45 -40.23 34.70 19.23
C VAL A 45 -40.53 36.19 19.21
N ARG A 46 -41.72 36.60 19.66
CA ARG A 46 -42.03 38.02 19.89
C ARG A 46 -41.62 38.41 21.32
N PRO A 47 -40.61 39.27 21.51
CA PRO A 47 -40.30 39.85 22.81
C PRO A 47 -41.27 41.00 23.11
N LYS A 48 -41.30 41.46 24.37
CA LYS A 48 -42.07 42.66 24.77
C LYS A 48 -41.68 43.97 24.05
N THR A 49 -40.58 43.96 23.29
CA THR A 49 -40.18 45.07 22.41
C THR A 49 -41.01 45.16 21.13
N GLY A 50 -41.86 44.17 20.82
CA GLY A 50 -42.71 44.14 19.63
C GLY A 50 -41.97 43.85 18.31
N VAL A 51 -40.68 43.51 18.36
CA VAL A 51 -39.86 43.18 17.19
C VAL A 51 -39.65 41.67 17.14
N ASP A 52 -40.22 41.01 16.14
CA ASP A 52 -40.16 39.55 16.00
C ASP A 52 -38.72 39.08 15.77
N LEU A 53 -38.22 38.27 16.71
CA LEU A 53 -36.94 37.59 16.59
C LEU A 53 -37.20 36.24 15.91
N LEU A 54 -36.87 36.14 14.63
CA LEU A 54 -36.89 34.87 13.91
C LEU A 54 -36.10 33.81 14.68
N ILE A 55 -36.77 32.70 15.02
CA ILE A 55 -36.08 31.50 15.44
C ILE A 55 -35.35 30.99 14.20
N PRO A 56 -34.04 30.66 14.27
CA PRO A 56 -33.33 30.04 13.16
C PRO A 56 -33.89 28.64 12.88
N SER A 57 -35.02 28.57 12.18
CA SER A 57 -35.61 27.32 11.71
C SER A 57 -34.70 26.75 10.62
N LEU A 58 -34.16 25.56 10.87
CA LEU A 58 -33.43 24.80 9.87
C LEU A 58 -34.37 24.47 8.70
N VAL A 59 -34.27 25.19 7.58
CA VAL A 59 -35.20 25.05 6.46
C VAL A 59 -34.80 23.82 5.62
N PRO A 60 -35.66 22.79 5.50
CA PRO A 60 -35.38 21.63 4.66
C PRO A 60 -35.58 21.98 3.18
N LEU A 61 -34.56 21.78 2.35
CA LEU A 61 -34.58 22.05 0.91
C LEU A 61 -33.81 20.97 0.15
N SER A 62 -34.20 20.68 -1.10
CA SER A 62 -33.33 19.94 -2.01
C SER A 62 -32.26 20.84 -2.64
N VAL A 63 -31.18 20.25 -3.16
CA VAL A 63 -30.13 20.93 -3.92
C VAL A 63 -30.72 21.75 -5.08
N SER A 64 -31.75 21.21 -5.74
CA SER A 64 -32.47 21.91 -6.82
C SER A 64 -33.21 23.15 -6.29
N GLN A 65 -33.92 23.03 -5.15
CA GLN A 65 -34.61 24.16 -4.53
C GLN A 65 -33.63 25.26 -4.08
N VAL A 66 -32.48 24.91 -3.51
CA VAL A 66 -31.43 25.87 -3.12
C VAL A 66 -30.90 26.64 -4.33
N ARG A 67 -30.62 25.96 -5.44
CA ARG A 67 -30.20 26.58 -6.70
C ARG A 67 -31.28 27.50 -7.28
N GLY A 68 -32.56 27.20 -7.05
CA GLY A 68 -33.69 28.06 -7.43
C GLY A 68 -33.86 29.33 -6.60
N LEU A 69 -33.18 29.48 -5.44
CA LEU A 69 -33.35 30.65 -4.58
C LEU A 69 -32.81 31.94 -5.26
N ASN A 70 -33.60 33.00 -5.21
CA ASN A 70 -33.20 34.32 -5.71
C ASN A 70 -33.58 35.39 -4.67
N PRO A 71 -32.62 36.08 -4.03
CA PRO A 71 -32.90 37.12 -3.04
C PRO A 71 -33.45 38.37 -3.74
N THR A 72 -34.75 38.59 -3.59
CA THR A 72 -35.38 39.90 -3.85
C THR A 72 -35.37 40.74 -2.59
N LEU A 73 -35.69 42.03 -2.69
CA LEU A 73 -35.85 42.93 -1.54
C LEU A 73 -36.92 42.45 -0.53
N THR A 74 -37.79 41.53 -0.93
CA THR A 74 -38.88 40.96 -0.13
C THR A 74 -38.63 39.51 0.32
N ASN A 75 -37.54 38.86 -0.10
CA ASN A 75 -37.32 37.43 0.18
C ASN A 75 -35.92 37.22 0.79
N LEU A 76 -35.86 37.22 2.12
CA LEU A 76 -34.62 36.99 2.86
C LEU A 76 -34.23 35.51 2.79
N LEU A 77 -33.01 35.24 2.34
CA LEU A 77 -32.50 33.87 2.28
C LEU A 77 -32.31 33.29 3.70
N PRO A 78 -32.71 32.03 3.96
CA PRO A 78 -32.47 31.38 5.24
C PRO A 78 -30.98 31.33 5.57
N GLN A 79 -30.58 31.72 6.77
CA GLN A 79 -29.16 31.67 7.18
C GLN A 79 -28.62 30.24 7.25
N THR A 80 -29.49 29.27 7.58
CA THR A 80 -29.14 27.85 7.73
C THR A 80 -30.21 26.99 7.07
N ILE A 81 -29.79 26.01 6.28
CA ILE A 81 -30.66 25.07 5.55
C ILE A 81 -30.22 23.63 5.81
N ALA A 82 -31.14 22.67 5.65
CA ALA A 82 -30.83 21.24 5.64
C ALA A 82 -31.12 20.66 4.26
N ILE A 83 -30.13 20.01 3.66
CA ILE A 83 -30.33 19.29 2.39
C ILE A 83 -31.08 17.98 2.65
N THR A 84 -32.09 17.71 1.82
CA THR A 84 -32.96 16.53 1.92
C THR A 84 -32.71 15.47 0.84
N ASP A 85 -31.94 15.76 -0.21
CA ASP A 85 -31.57 14.78 -1.23
C ASP A 85 -30.83 13.57 -0.61
N GLU A 86 -31.25 12.37 -1.01
CA GLU A 86 -30.61 11.12 -0.62
C GLU A 86 -29.11 11.10 -0.95
N GLY A 87 -28.29 10.62 -0.02
CA GLY A 87 -26.82 10.65 -0.09
C GLY A 87 -26.18 12.03 0.13
N LYS A 88 -26.95 13.13 0.06
CA LYS A 88 -26.42 14.51 0.17
C LYS A 88 -26.92 15.25 1.41
N THR A 89 -27.61 14.58 2.32
CA THR A 89 -28.17 15.21 3.53
C THR A 89 -27.11 15.91 4.37
N GLY A 90 -27.49 16.99 5.05
CA GLY A 90 -26.59 17.75 5.92
C GLY A 90 -26.96 19.23 6.02
N VAL A 91 -26.35 19.91 6.97
CA VAL A 91 -26.60 21.33 7.25
C VAL A 91 -25.66 22.20 6.44
N PHE A 92 -26.19 23.25 5.80
CA PHE A 92 -25.41 24.28 5.13
C PHE A 92 -25.74 25.66 5.72
N VAL A 93 -24.77 26.56 5.71
CA VAL A 93 -24.91 27.94 6.18
C VAL A 93 -24.55 28.91 5.07
N LEU A 94 -25.33 29.98 4.96
CA LEU A 94 -25.11 31.08 4.04
C LEU A 94 -23.81 31.81 4.41
N ASP A 95 -22.88 31.90 3.45
CA ASP A 95 -21.72 32.79 3.54
C ASP A 95 -21.99 34.03 2.68
N PRO A 96 -22.35 35.17 3.30
CA PRO A 96 -22.65 36.40 2.55
C PRO A 96 -21.39 37.08 1.98
N ASN A 97 -20.19 36.72 2.46
CA ASN A 97 -18.92 37.30 2.04
C ASN A 97 -18.30 36.52 0.86
N ASP A 98 -18.67 35.25 0.68
CA ASP A 98 -18.22 34.45 -0.46
C ASP A 98 -18.98 34.80 -1.74
N THR A 99 -18.27 35.45 -2.66
CA THR A 99 -18.78 35.87 -3.97
C THR A 99 -18.12 35.12 -5.14
N THR A 100 -17.12 34.28 -4.88
CA THR A 100 -16.21 33.73 -5.90
C THR A 100 -16.21 32.21 -5.94
N THR A 101 -16.46 31.50 -4.83
CA THR A 101 -16.39 30.04 -4.81
C THR A 101 -17.49 29.44 -5.71
N PRO A 102 -17.16 28.51 -6.62
CA PRO A 102 -18.14 27.90 -7.52
C PRO A 102 -19.02 26.88 -6.80
N ASP A 103 -20.17 26.57 -7.38
CA ASP A 103 -21.00 25.43 -6.97
C ASP A 103 -20.22 24.14 -7.28
N ASN A 104 -20.14 23.23 -6.30
CA ASN A 104 -19.52 21.91 -6.47
C ASN A 104 -20.46 20.76 -6.09
N THR A 105 -21.76 21.03 -5.92
CA THR A 105 -22.83 20.13 -5.44
C THR A 105 -22.66 19.58 -4.01
N GLY A 106 -21.43 19.31 -3.55
CA GLY A 106 -21.16 18.60 -2.31
C GLY A 106 -20.99 19.48 -1.08
N THR A 107 -20.10 20.48 -1.14
CA THR A 107 -19.74 21.35 -0.01
C THR A 107 -20.11 22.82 -0.23
N VAL A 108 -20.33 23.23 -1.48
CA VAL A 108 -20.76 24.58 -1.85
C VAL A 108 -21.92 24.48 -2.84
N LEU A 109 -23.04 25.13 -2.49
CA LEU A 109 -24.20 25.31 -3.36
C LEU A 109 -24.35 26.80 -3.68
N VAL A 110 -24.57 27.13 -4.95
CA VAL A 110 -24.77 28.51 -5.39
C VAL A 110 -26.22 28.72 -5.82
N THR A 111 -26.86 29.73 -5.26
CA THR A 111 -28.24 30.10 -5.61
C THR A 111 -28.29 30.86 -6.95
N ALA A 112 -29.46 30.93 -7.59
CA ALA A 112 -29.67 31.75 -8.80
C ALA A 112 -29.30 33.23 -8.59
N GLY A 113 -29.42 33.73 -7.35
CA GLY A 113 -28.93 35.04 -6.91
C GLY A 113 -27.43 35.14 -6.58
N ALA A 114 -26.62 34.17 -7.02
CA ALA A 114 -25.19 34.07 -6.77
C ALA A 114 -24.78 34.09 -5.27
N LYS A 115 -25.63 33.60 -4.36
CA LYS A 115 -25.30 33.45 -2.93
C LYS A 115 -24.79 32.05 -2.65
N ARG A 116 -23.83 31.92 -1.72
CA ARG A 116 -23.10 30.67 -1.45
C ARG A 116 -23.55 30.06 -0.13
N TYR A 117 -24.03 28.83 -0.17
CA TYR A 117 -24.25 27.99 1.00
C TYR A 117 -23.09 27.02 1.16
N LYS A 118 -22.45 27.00 2.33
CA LYS A 118 -21.33 26.12 2.68
C LYS A 118 -21.79 25.02 3.64
N ARG A 119 -21.48 23.76 3.32
CA ARG A 119 -21.75 22.60 4.18
C ARG A 119 -21.00 22.75 5.51
N ARG A 120 -21.65 22.44 6.62
CA ARG A 120 -20.98 22.20 7.90
C ARG A 120 -20.60 20.73 8.00
N TYR A 121 -19.31 20.47 8.18
CA TYR A 121 -18.72 19.15 8.40
C TYR A 121 -17.38 19.33 9.12
N ASP A 122 -17.07 18.44 10.07
CA ASP A 122 -15.94 18.63 10.98
C ASP A 122 -14.73 17.75 10.64
N THR A 123 -14.87 16.80 9.70
CA THR A 123 -13.86 15.76 9.44
C THR A 123 -13.71 15.39 7.95
N TRP A 124 -14.35 14.30 7.52
CA TRP A 124 -14.10 13.65 6.23
C TRP A 124 -15.08 14.12 5.15
N LEU A 125 -14.59 14.29 3.92
CA LEU A 125 -15.44 14.46 2.75
C LEU A 125 -16.07 13.13 2.34
N ASN A 126 -17.33 13.13 1.92
CA ASN A 126 -18.02 11.94 1.43
C ASN A 126 -18.41 12.11 -0.06
N PRO A 127 -18.02 11.19 -0.96
CA PRO A 127 -18.39 11.25 -2.38
C PRO A 127 -19.90 11.29 -2.65
N ALA A 128 -20.73 10.76 -1.73
CA ALA A 128 -22.19 10.82 -1.86
C ALA A 128 -22.70 12.27 -1.90
N TRP A 129 -22.04 13.21 -1.20
CA TRP A 129 -22.38 14.64 -1.26
C TRP A 129 -22.22 15.20 -2.68
N PHE A 130 -21.20 14.75 -3.41
CA PHE A 130 -20.92 15.13 -4.79
C PHE A 130 -21.80 14.37 -5.80
N GLY A 131 -22.47 13.30 -5.37
CA GLY A 131 -23.47 12.57 -6.16
C GLY A 131 -23.19 11.08 -6.38
N ALA A 132 -22.15 10.50 -5.78
CA ALA A 132 -21.89 9.07 -5.88
C ALA A 132 -23.00 8.25 -5.19
N ARG A 133 -23.39 7.11 -5.77
CA ARG A 133 -24.51 6.27 -5.35
C ARG A 133 -24.12 4.79 -5.43
N PRO A 134 -23.75 4.15 -4.30
CA PRO A 134 -23.38 2.75 -4.34
C PRO A 134 -24.57 1.86 -4.70
N ASN A 135 -24.25 0.72 -5.32
CA ASN A 135 -25.15 -0.38 -5.64
C ASN A 135 -26.17 -0.11 -6.76
N ASP A 136 -25.99 0.96 -7.55
CA ASP A 136 -26.68 1.14 -8.83
C ASP A 136 -25.78 0.81 -10.04
N THR A 137 -26.17 1.27 -11.24
CA THR A 137 -25.44 1.05 -12.51
C THR A 137 -24.88 2.33 -13.14
N ALA A 138 -25.04 3.49 -12.48
CA ALA A 138 -24.53 4.77 -12.95
C ALA A 138 -23.02 4.89 -12.70
N ASP A 139 -22.31 5.70 -13.47
CA ASP A 139 -20.87 5.94 -13.25
C ASP A 139 -20.65 6.92 -12.09
N ASP A 140 -20.03 6.43 -11.02
CA ASP A 140 -19.66 7.21 -9.83
C ASP A 140 -18.36 7.99 -10.00
N ALA A 141 -17.54 7.65 -11.01
CA ALA A 141 -16.21 8.24 -11.19
C ALA A 141 -16.24 9.78 -11.21
N PRO A 142 -17.19 10.47 -11.87
CA PRO A 142 -17.25 11.94 -11.83
C PRO A 142 -17.46 12.52 -10.42
N ALA A 143 -18.29 11.87 -9.59
CA ALA A 143 -18.59 12.34 -8.24
C ALA A 143 -17.44 12.03 -7.26
N ILE A 144 -16.82 10.86 -7.37
CA ILE A 144 -15.63 10.50 -6.59
C ILE A 144 -14.45 11.39 -6.99
N GLN A 145 -14.27 11.69 -8.28
CA GLN A 145 -13.24 12.61 -8.77
C GLN A 145 -13.47 14.05 -8.26
N ALA A 146 -14.73 14.52 -8.20
CA ALA A 146 -15.05 15.82 -7.61
C ALA A 146 -14.68 15.87 -6.11
N ALA A 147 -14.92 14.78 -5.38
CA ALA A 147 -14.49 14.65 -3.98
C ALA A 147 -12.96 14.67 -3.84
N ILE A 148 -12.21 13.95 -4.70
CA ILE A 148 -10.73 13.97 -4.77
C ILE A 148 -10.20 15.39 -5.03
N ASN A 149 -10.73 16.08 -6.04
CA ASN A 149 -10.32 17.43 -6.39
C ASN A 149 -10.56 18.42 -5.24
N HIS A 150 -11.70 18.31 -4.56
CA HIS A 150 -12.00 19.17 -3.41
C HIS A 150 -11.13 18.82 -2.20
N ALA A 151 -10.90 17.53 -1.93
CA ALA A 151 -10.06 17.03 -0.84
C ALA A 151 -8.62 17.54 -0.95
N GLU A 152 -8.04 17.57 -2.16
CA GLU A 152 -6.72 18.15 -2.41
C GLU A 152 -6.72 19.67 -2.17
N ALA A 153 -7.71 20.39 -2.69
CA ALA A 153 -7.81 21.84 -2.55
C ALA A 153 -7.89 22.32 -1.09
N ILE A 154 -8.55 21.57 -0.21
CA ILE A 154 -8.71 21.91 1.21
C ILE A 154 -7.83 21.09 2.16
N LYS A 155 -7.01 20.17 1.63
CA LYS A 155 -6.14 19.23 2.39
C LYS A 155 -6.92 18.30 3.35
N ALA A 156 -8.15 17.94 3.01
CA ALA A 156 -8.98 17.00 3.79
C ALA A 156 -8.85 15.54 3.31
N GLY A 157 -9.28 14.59 4.13
CA GLY A 157 -9.41 13.18 3.76
C GLY A 157 -10.81 12.82 3.26
N ILE A 158 -10.93 11.70 2.55
CA ILE A 158 -12.19 11.17 2.01
C ILE A 158 -12.62 9.91 2.76
N GLN A 159 -13.86 9.87 3.22
CA GLN A 159 -14.49 8.66 3.74
C GLN A 159 -15.64 8.25 2.83
N ILE A 160 -15.58 7.00 2.37
CA ILE A 160 -16.57 6.41 1.46
C ILE A 160 -17.42 5.44 2.29
N ASP A 161 -18.74 5.61 2.28
CA ASP A 161 -19.65 4.66 2.92
C ASP A 161 -19.75 3.34 2.13
N GLU A 162 -20.26 2.29 2.75
CA GLU A 162 -20.27 0.93 2.18
C GLU A 162 -21.10 0.79 0.89
N GLY A 163 -20.69 -0.20 0.08
CA GLY A 163 -21.38 -0.59 -1.15
C GLY A 163 -20.48 -0.56 -2.38
N ARG A 164 -21.08 -0.87 -3.53
CA ARG A 164 -20.40 -1.08 -4.80
C ARG A 164 -20.57 0.12 -5.73
N TYR A 165 -19.51 0.86 -5.94
CA TYR A 165 -19.43 1.99 -6.86
C TYR A 165 -18.94 1.53 -8.24
N VAL A 166 -19.54 2.05 -9.32
CA VAL A 166 -19.10 1.76 -10.69
C VAL A 166 -18.14 2.86 -11.13
N ILE A 167 -16.96 2.48 -11.61
CA ILE A 167 -15.91 3.42 -12.01
C ILE A 167 -15.70 3.29 -13.52
N GLY A 168 -16.32 4.19 -14.28
CA GLY A 168 -16.27 4.25 -15.75
C GLY A 168 -15.07 5.01 -16.32
N SER A 169 -14.33 5.76 -15.49
CA SER A 169 -13.09 6.45 -15.86
C SER A 169 -12.05 6.41 -14.73
N THR A 170 -10.76 6.46 -15.07
CA THR A 170 -9.65 6.48 -14.09
C THR A 170 -9.78 7.67 -13.15
N LEU A 171 -9.85 7.40 -11.85
CA LEU A 171 -9.73 8.40 -10.80
C LEU A 171 -8.28 8.87 -10.69
N VAL A 172 -8.05 10.17 -10.59
CA VAL A 172 -6.72 10.78 -10.53
C VAL A 172 -6.61 11.72 -9.34
N LYS A 173 -5.73 11.40 -8.39
CA LYS A 173 -5.15 12.41 -7.51
C LYS A 173 -4.01 13.08 -8.28
N ALA A 174 -4.18 14.36 -8.60
CA ALA A 174 -3.24 15.13 -9.42
C ALA A 174 -1.88 15.34 -8.75
N GLU A 175 -0.89 15.81 -9.51
CA GLU A 175 0.46 16.07 -8.99
C GLU A 175 0.46 17.08 -7.83
N SER A 176 0.97 16.65 -6.66
CA SER A 176 1.17 17.49 -5.48
C SER A 176 2.12 16.79 -4.49
N PHE A 177 2.74 17.53 -3.56
CA PHE A 177 3.53 16.96 -2.44
C PHE A 177 2.67 16.37 -1.31
N ARG A 178 1.56 15.72 -1.68
CA ARG A 178 0.61 15.07 -0.77
C ARG A 178 0.21 13.72 -1.35
N GLY A 179 -0.12 12.76 -0.51
CA GLY A 179 -0.73 11.51 -0.92
C GLY A 179 -2.24 11.61 -0.91
N LEU A 180 -2.91 10.54 -1.31
CA LEU A 180 -4.35 10.42 -1.16
C LEU A 180 -4.68 9.84 0.21
N GLU A 181 -5.44 10.62 1.00
CA GLU A 181 -6.03 10.18 2.25
C GLU A 181 -7.49 9.76 2.00
N MET A 182 -7.74 8.45 1.91
CA MET A 182 -9.04 7.89 1.54
C MET A 182 -9.30 6.59 2.29
N ARG A 183 -10.46 6.46 2.93
CA ARG A 183 -10.85 5.23 3.65
C ARG A 183 -12.27 4.78 3.34
N GLY A 184 -12.46 3.48 3.21
CA GLY A 184 -13.77 2.85 3.24
C GLY A 184 -14.33 2.73 4.66
N ARG A 185 -15.65 2.86 4.80
CA ARG A 185 -16.40 2.59 6.03
C ARG A 185 -17.33 1.41 5.76
N GLY A 186 -16.97 0.25 6.30
CA GLY A 186 -17.60 -1.01 5.91
C GLY A 186 -17.00 -1.52 4.59
N ARG A 187 -17.76 -2.34 3.84
CA ARG A 187 -17.24 -2.93 2.60
C ARG A 187 -17.48 -2.01 1.41
N VAL A 188 -16.46 -1.23 1.03
CA VAL A 188 -16.46 -0.41 -0.18
C VAL A 188 -15.90 -1.21 -1.34
N THR A 189 -16.56 -1.19 -2.50
CA THR A 189 -16.07 -1.83 -3.73
C THR A 189 -16.02 -0.84 -4.88
N PHE A 190 -14.84 -0.68 -5.50
CA PHE A 190 -14.68 0.02 -6.77
C PHE A 190 -14.70 -1.01 -7.90
N ALA A 191 -15.74 -0.96 -8.73
CA ALA A 191 -15.94 -1.87 -9.86
C ALA A 191 -15.63 -1.16 -11.19
N PHE A 192 -14.45 -1.41 -11.73
CA PHE A 192 -13.88 -0.72 -12.91
C PHE A 192 -13.68 -1.66 -14.12
N ARG A 193 -14.51 -2.71 -14.21
CA ARG A 193 -14.47 -3.72 -15.28
C ARG A 193 -14.54 -3.18 -16.70
N ASN A 194 -15.09 -1.98 -16.89
CA ASN A 194 -15.29 -1.36 -18.20
C ASN A 194 -14.10 -0.49 -18.65
N LEU A 195 -13.08 -0.30 -17.80
CA LEU A 195 -11.87 0.43 -18.20
C LEU A 195 -11.05 -0.38 -19.22
N SER A 196 -10.41 0.34 -20.13
CA SER A 196 -9.53 -0.22 -21.15
C SER A 196 -8.29 -0.90 -20.56
N THR A 197 -7.72 -1.85 -21.31
CA THR A 197 -6.41 -2.45 -21.00
C THR A 197 -5.34 -1.36 -20.80
N GLY A 198 -4.57 -1.49 -19.73
CA GLY A 198 -3.54 -0.53 -19.31
C GLY A 198 -4.06 0.61 -18.44
N SER A 199 -5.37 0.80 -18.28
CA SER A 199 -5.93 1.85 -17.42
C SER A 199 -5.93 1.45 -15.94
N ALA A 200 -5.59 2.39 -15.07
CA ALA A 200 -5.75 2.26 -13.62
C ALA A 200 -7.18 2.62 -13.17
N CYS A 201 -7.71 1.99 -12.12
CA CYS A 201 -8.90 2.49 -11.43
C CYS A 201 -8.60 3.81 -10.71
N LEU A 202 -7.47 3.85 -10.00
CA LEU A 202 -7.02 4.99 -9.22
C LEU A 202 -5.54 5.23 -9.47
N ARG A 203 -5.20 6.47 -9.84
CA ARG A 203 -3.83 6.92 -10.06
C ARG A 203 -3.48 8.07 -9.11
N ILE A 204 -2.40 7.92 -8.36
CA ILE A 204 -1.92 8.87 -7.36
C ILE A 204 -0.59 9.44 -7.88
N VAL A 205 -0.60 10.70 -8.29
CA VAL A 205 0.51 11.32 -9.05
C VAL A 205 1.30 12.30 -8.18
N GLY A 206 2.62 12.31 -8.38
CA GLY A 206 3.54 13.27 -7.78
C GLY A 206 3.81 13.02 -6.30
N GLY A 207 4.73 13.80 -5.73
CA GLY A 207 5.22 13.63 -4.36
C GLY A 207 6.64 13.08 -4.26
N SER A 208 7.28 12.76 -5.40
CA SER A 208 8.71 12.43 -5.51
C SER A 208 9.58 13.31 -4.59
N GLY A 209 10.33 12.69 -3.69
CA GLY A 209 11.19 13.39 -2.71
C GLY A 209 10.49 13.90 -1.44
N TYR A 210 9.19 13.64 -1.26
CA TYR A 210 8.44 14.03 -0.06
C TYR A 210 7.64 12.86 0.52
N LEU A 211 7.97 12.41 1.74
CA LEU A 211 7.25 11.32 2.39
C LEU A 211 5.86 11.82 2.85
N THR A 212 4.83 11.47 2.09
CA THR A 212 3.46 12.00 2.30
C THR A 212 2.70 11.35 3.47
N GLU A 213 3.06 10.11 3.81
CA GLU A 213 2.46 9.26 4.86
C GLU A 213 0.94 9.01 4.79
N ASN A 214 0.25 9.53 3.76
CA ASN A 214 -1.18 9.38 3.58
C ASN A 214 -1.59 7.93 3.28
N THR A 215 -2.82 7.58 3.67
CA THR A 215 -3.32 6.21 3.62
C THR A 215 -4.54 6.07 2.71
N LEU A 216 -4.48 5.07 1.82
CA LEU A 216 -5.60 4.50 1.09
C LEU A 216 -6.02 3.20 1.80
N GLN A 217 -7.23 3.14 2.37
CA GLN A 217 -7.63 2.05 3.27
C GLN A 217 -9.00 1.44 2.97
N GLY A 218 -9.13 0.12 3.07
CA GLY A 218 -10.44 -0.54 3.22
C GLY A 218 -11.31 -0.54 1.96
N ILE A 219 -10.70 -0.70 0.78
CA ILE A 219 -11.40 -0.71 -0.52
C ILE A 219 -11.13 -2.04 -1.24
N ASP A 220 -12.19 -2.69 -1.71
CA ASP A 220 -12.15 -3.80 -2.66
C ASP A 220 -12.04 -3.23 -4.09
N PHE A 221 -10.91 -3.44 -4.75
CA PHE A 221 -10.69 -3.09 -6.15
C PHE A 221 -11.03 -4.29 -7.04
N VAL A 222 -12.02 -4.15 -7.93
CA VAL A 222 -12.48 -5.25 -8.78
C VAL A 222 -12.54 -4.86 -10.26
N GLY A 223 -11.45 -5.16 -10.96
CA GLY A 223 -11.19 -4.79 -12.36
C GLY A 223 -11.45 -5.88 -13.39
N ASN A 224 -10.71 -5.79 -14.50
CA ASN A 224 -10.59 -6.83 -15.53
C ASN A 224 -9.11 -7.17 -15.80
N ALA A 225 -8.85 -8.29 -16.49
CA ALA A 225 -7.51 -8.85 -16.69
C ALA A 225 -6.54 -7.99 -17.53
N GLY A 226 -6.95 -6.81 -18.01
CA GLY A 226 -6.09 -5.80 -18.61
C GLY A 226 -5.88 -4.54 -17.76
N THR A 227 -6.61 -4.35 -16.65
CA THR A 227 -6.59 -3.12 -15.84
C THR A 227 -5.63 -3.17 -14.65
N VAL A 228 -5.20 -1.99 -14.18
CA VAL A 228 -4.49 -1.81 -12.91
C VAL A 228 -5.48 -1.36 -11.84
N ALA A 229 -5.38 -1.84 -10.59
CA ALA A 229 -6.22 -1.32 -9.51
C ALA A 229 -5.70 0.04 -8.99
N VAL A 230 -4.48 0.08 -8.45
CA VAL A 230 -3.86 1.33 -7.96
C VAL A 230 -2.52 1.56 -8.65
N GLU A 231 -2.34 2.75 -9.23
CA GLU A 231 -1.05 3.22 -9.76
C GLU A 231 -0.52 4.36 -8.89
N LEU A 232 0.72 4.25 -8.44
CA LEU A 232 1.46 5.29 -7.74
C LEU A 232 2.53 5.83 -8.68
N SER A 233 2.32 7.04 -9.22
CA SER A 233 3.15 7.61 -10.30
C SER A 233 4.05 8.71 -9.76
N GLY A 234 5.33 8.42 -9.50
CA GLY A 234 6.29 9.41 -8.99
C GLY A 234 5.92 9.96 -7.60
N GLN A 235 5.45 9.07 -6.72
CA GLN A 235 4.90 9.37 -5.39
C GLN A 235 5.80 8.79 -4.29
N CYS A 236 5.91 9.49 -3.15
CA CYS A 236 6.67 9.04 -2.00
C CYS A 236 5.81 8.89 -0.73
N GLY A 237 6.02 7.80 0.01
CA GLY A 237 5.41 7.58 1.34
C GLY A 237 3.91 7.26 1.36
N GLN A 238 3.26 6.99 0.23
CA GLN A 238 1.85 6.58 0.20
C GLN A 238 1.67 5.17 0.78
N LYS A 239 0.70 5.00 1.66
CA LYS A 239 0.32 3.70 2.23
C LYS A 239 -0.97 3.18 1.62
N ILE A 240 -1.03 1.86 1.43
CA ILE A 240 -2.20 1.09 0.99
C ILE A 240 -2.46 0.02 2.05
N VAL A 241 -3.60 0.05 2.73
CA VAL A 241 -3.83 -0.74 3.96
C VAL A 241 -5.18 -1.44 3.93
N ALA A 242 -5.21 -2.74 4.22
CA ALA A 242 -6.46 -3.50 4.31
C ALA A 242 -7.35 -3.37 3.05
N CYS A 243 -6.74 -3.33 1.87
CA CYS A 243 -7.44 -3.32 0.59
C CYS A 243 -7.48 -4.73 0.00
N ARG A 244 -8.44 -4.99 -0.89
CA ARG A 244 -8.55 -6.25 -1.62
C ARG A 244 -8.40 -6.01 -3.13
N PHE A 245 -7.70 -6.90 -3.81
CA PHE A 245 -7.41 -6.82 -5.24
C PHE A 245 -7.96 -8.06 -5.96
N ASP A 246 -8.92 -7.83 -6.85
CA ASP A 246 -9.61 -8.88 -7.61
C ASP A 246 -9.71 -8.51 -9.09
N SER A 247 -9.52 -9.53 -9.93
CA SER A 247 -9.74 -9.51 -11.38
C SER A 247 -8.88 -8.55 -12.21
N SER A 248 -8.02 -7.71 -11.59
CA SER A 248 -7.05 -6.84 -12.28
C SER A 248 -5.87 -7.61 -12.89
N ALA A 249 -5.24 -7.03 -13.93
CA ALA A 249 -3.91 -7.42 -14.37
C ALA A 249 -2.87 -7.18 -13.26
N THR A 250 -2.88 -5.98 -12.68
CA THR A 250 -1.96 -5.56 -11.63
C THR A 250 -2.74 -4.98 -10.45
N GLY A 251 -2.43 -5.41 -9.23
CA GLY A 251 -2.99 -4.87 -7.99
C GLY A 251 -2.44 -3.48 -7.71
N VAL A 252 -1.14 -3.39 -7.38
CA VAL A 252 -0.45 -2.11 -7.20
C VAL A 252 0.70 -1.97 -8.18
N LEU A 253 0.71 -0.86 -8.92
CA LEU A 253 1.77 -0.48 -9.85
C LEU A 253 2.57 0.70 -9.26
N PHE A 254 3.83 0.49 -8.94
CA PHE A 254 4.78 1.56 -8.65
C PHE A 254 5.40 2.05 -9.97
N HIS A 255 5.28 3.34 -10.30
CA HIS A 255 5.54 3.83 -11.65
C HIS A 255 6.37 5.12 -11.69
N ASN A 256 7.60 5.02 -12.20
CA ASN A 256 8.43 6.19 -12.50
C ASN A 256 8.05 6.72 -13.89
N GLN A 257 6.89 7.37 -13.92
CA GLN A 257 6.16 7.74 -15.13
C GLN A 257 6.75 8.97 -15.84
N ALA A 258 7.15 9.99 -15.07
CA ALA A 258 7.60 11.29 -15.57
C ALA A 258 9.12 11.47 -15.45
N ALA A 259 9.72 12.29 -16.31
CA ALA A 259 11.14 12.60 -16.25
C ALA A 259 11.56 13.14 -14.87
N ASN A 260 12.69 12.67 -14.35
CA ASN A 260 13.23 12.99 -13.02
C ASN A 260 12.33 12.59 -11.83
N SER A 261 11.27 11.80 -12.02
CA SER A 261 10.42 11.28 -10.93
C SER A 261 10.86 9.89 -10.47
N PHE A 262 10.60 9.59 -9.19
CA PHE A 262 10.84 8.30 -8.53
C PHE A 262 9.71 7.97 -7.55
N THR A 263 9.50 6.68 -7.26
CA THR A 263 8.37 6.17 -6.46
C THR A 263 8.87 5.37 -5.27
N GLU A 264 9.07 6.04 -4.14
CA GLU A 264 9.82 5.50 -2.99
C GLU A 264 8.97 5.43 -1.71
N TYR A 265 9.32 4.50 -0.83
CA TYR A 265 8.69 4.31 0.48
C TYR A 265 7.17 4.10 0.43
N CYS A 266 6.64 3.65 -0.72
CA CYS A 266 5.22 3.39 -0.90
C CYS A 266 4.90 1.95 -0.47
N GLN A 267 4.05 1.80 0.55
CA GLN A 267 3.97 0.55 1.32
C GLN A 267 2.56 -0.04 1.34
N ILE A 268 2.47 -1.34 1.16
CA ILE A 268 1.23 -2.11 1.15
C ILE A 268 1.20 -3.02 2.38
N ASP A 269 0.15 -2.90 3.20
CA ASP A 269 -0.04 -3.69 4.43
C ASP A 269 -1.43 -4.33 4.48
N ARG A 270 -1.54 -5.47 5.18
CA ARG A 270 -2.80 -6.15 5.54
C ARG A 270 -3.75 -6.39 4.36
N SER A 271 -3.24 -6.44 3.14
CA SER A 271 -4.02 -6.45 1.91
C SER A 271 -4.09 -7.84 1.28
N ASP A 272 -5.22 -8.12 0.62
CA ASP A 272 -5.52 -9.42 0.00
C ASP A 272 -5.49 -9.34 -1.52
N PHE A 273 -4.72 -10.22 -2.15
CA PHE A 273 -4.63 -10.37 -3.59
C PHE A 273 -5.22 -11.72 -3.97
N THR A 274 -6.40 -11.69 -4.59
CA THR A 274 -7.11 -12.91 -4.99
C THR A 274 -6.42 -13.59 -6.17
N GLY A 275 -6.72 -14.88 -6.40
CA GLY A 275 -6.25 -15.62 -7.57
C GLY A 275 -6.70 -15.05 -8.93
N ASN A 276 -7.54 -14.02 -8.95
CA ASN A 276 -7.90 -13.31 -10.18
C ASN A 276 -7.09 -12.03 -10.43
N CYS A 277 -6.37 -11.53 -9.43
CA CYS A 277 -5.33 -10.52 -9.62
C CYS A 277 -4.09 -11.21 -10.20
N LEU A 278 -3.66 -10.87 -11.42
CA LEU A 278 -2.56 -11.61 -12.06
C LEU A 278 -1.21 -11.26 -11.43
N VAL A 279 -0.93 -9.99 -11.17
CA VAL A 279 0.28 -9.51 -10.52
C VAL A 279 -0.11 -8.74 -9.27
N ALA A 280 0.40 -9.12 -8.09
CA ALA A 280 0.10 -8.37 -6.87
C ALA A 280 0.78 -6.99 -6.88
N VAL A 281 2.09 -6.96 -7.15
CA VAL A 281 2.89 -5.73 -7.25
C VAL A 281 3.74 -5.72 -8.52
N GLU A 282 3.64 -4.62 -9.27
CA GLU A 282 4.47 -4.35 -10.45
C GLU A 282 5.31 -3.08 -10.25
N TYR A 283 6.55 -3.10 -10.72
CA TYR A 283 7.42 -1.92 -10.81
C TYR A 283 7.67 -1.60 -12.28
N LYS A 284 7.53 -0.32 -12.67
CA LYS A 284 7.69 0.14 -14.04
C LYS A 284 8.40 1.49 -14.12
N VAL A 285 9.37 1.59 -15.03
CA VAL A 285 9.86 2.88 -15.54
C VAL A 285 9.23 3.15 -16.90
N SER A 286 8.79 4.38 -17.15
CA SER A 286 8.48 4.86 -18.51
C SER A 286 9.45 5.97 -18.92
N SER A 287 9.61 6.99 -18.08
CA SER A 287 10.51 8.14 -18.35
C SER A 287 11.25 8.65 -17.11
N GLY A 288 10.94 8.15 -15.91
CA GLY A 288 11.60 8.56 -14.66
C GLY A 288 12.89 7.79 -14.36
N ASN A 289 13.35 7.91 -13.12
CA ASN A 289 14.57 7.25 -12.66
C ASN A 289 14.35 5.74 -12.45
N ASP A 290 15.41 5.00 -12.15
CA ASP A 290 15.32 3.56 -11.85
C ASP A 290 14.88 3.24 -10.41
N SER A 291 15.00 4.18 -9.46
CA SER A 291 14.75 3.94 -8.02
C SER A 291 13.30 3.62 -7.65
N PHE A 292 13.14 2.57 -6.82
CA PHE A 292 11.94 2.28 -6.03
C PHE A 292 12.28 1.99 -4.56
N HIS A 293 13.23 2.75 -3.98
CA HIS A 293 13.69 2.58 -2.60
C HIS A 293 12.55 2.36 -1.59
N GLY A 294 12.58 1.26 -0.83
CA GLY A 294 11.62 1.03 0.26
C GLY A 294 10.15 0.84 -0.12
N SER A 295 9.81 0.84 -1.42
CA SER A 295 8.45 0.60 -1.91
C SER A 295 8.17 -0.90 -2.01
N GLY A 296 7.09 -1.42 -1.40
CA GLY A 296 6.83 -2.86 -1.38
C GLY A 296 5.74 -3.33 -0.42
N LEU A 297 5.80 -4.61 -0.05
CA LEU A 297 4.85 -5.32 0.82
C LEU A 297 5.38 -5.38 2.26
N ILE A 298 4.70 -4.75 3.21
CA ILE A 298 5.02 -4.77 4.65
C ILE A 298 3.95 -5.55 5.45
N GLY A 299 4.27 -5.93 6.68
CA GLY A 299 3.29 -6.53 7.59
C GLY A 299 2.76 -7.88 7.12
N SER A 300 1.45 -7.98 6.88
CA SER A 300 0.76 -9.27 6.65
C SER A 300 -0.14 -9.25 5.41
N ASN A 301 0.43 -9.41 4.22
CA ASN A 301 -0.34 -9.49 2.97
C ASN A 301 -0.64 -10.94 2.57
N THR A 302 -1.83 -11.20 2.04
CA THR A 302 -2.28 -12.53 1.57
C THR A 302 -2.37 -12.55 0.06
N ILE A 303 -1.87 -13.62 -0.57
CA ILE A 303 -1.83 -13.75 -2.03
C ILE A 303 -2.24 -15.15 -2.45
N ASN A 304 -3.34 -15.27 -3.17
CA ASN A 304 -3.70 -16.51 -3.85
C ASN A 304 -3.21 -16.39 -5.30
N SER A 305 -2.48 -17.38 -5.80
CA SER A 305 -1.97 -17.37 -7.17
C SER A 305 -2.71 -18.31 -8.12
N LYS A 306 -2.58 -18.04 -9.42
CA LYS A 306 -2.97 -18.95 -10.51
C LYS A 306 -1.92 -18.97 -11.62
N ALA A 307 -2.06 -19.91 -12.55
CA ALA A 307 -1.24 -20.02 -13.75
C ALA A 307 -1.12 -18.67 -14.49
N GLY A 308 0.12 -18.29 -14.82
CA GLY A 308 0.45 -17.01 -15.46
C GLY A 308 0.54 -15.79 -14.54
N GLY A 309 0.15 -15.89 -13.27
CA GLY A 309 0.29 -14.79 -12.30
C GLY A 309 1.72 -14.66 -11.72
N ARG A 310 1.95 -13.60 -10.93
CA ARG A 310 3.18 -13.29 -10.16
C ARG A 310 2.83 -12.63 -8.82
N VAL A 311 3.69 -12.76 -7.81
CA VAL A 311 3.62 -11.88 -6.63
C VAL A 311 4.25 -10.54 -6.96
N ILE A 312 5.52 -10.57 -7.36
CA ILE A 312 6.28 -9.38 -7.78
C ILE A 312 6.64 -9.48 -9.25
N LYS A 313 6.47 -8.38 -9.99
CA LYS A 313 7.03 -8.20 -11.33
C LYS A 313 7.86 -6.91 -11.37
N ILE A 314 9.16 -7.03 -11.58
CA ILE A 314 10.08 -5.90 -11.72
C ILE A 314 10.36 -5.73 -13.22
N GLY A 315 9.89 -4.63 -13.81
CA GLY A 315 10.06 -4.34 -15.23
C GLY A 315 11.49 -3.91 -15.60
N PRO A 316 11.82 -3.91 -16.91
CA PRO A 316 13.09 -3.38 -17.41
C PRO A 316 13.37 -1.96 -16.90
N GLY A 317 14.64 -1.68 -16.59
CA GLY A 317 15.09 -0.39 -16.06
C GLY A 317 14.69 -0.10 -14.61
N CYS A 318 13.96 -0.98 -13.92
CA CYS A 318 13.61 -0.78 -12.51
C CYS A 318 14.70 -1.29 -11.57
N ARG A 319 15.00 -0.53 -10.52
CA ARG A 319 15.81 -0.94 -9.35
C ARG A 319 15.05 -0.65 -8.04
N PRO A 320 14.14 -1.53 -7.61
CA PRO A 320 13.79 -1.63 -6.20
C PRO A 320 15.05 -1.95 -5.37
N TYR A 321 15.27 -1.25 -4.28
CA TYR A 321 16.37 -1.52 -3.35
C TYR A 321 15.93 -1.22 -1.93
N ASN A 322 16.50 -1.92 -0.95
CA ASN A 322 16.01 -1.97 0.43
C ASN A 322 14.47 -2.08 0.45
N PHE A 323 13.89 -2.96 -0.37
CA PHE A 323 12.44 -3.03 -0.57
C PHE A 323 11.81 -4.17 0.24
N PRO A 324 10.67 -3.94 0.92
CA PRO A 324 10.08 -4.92 1.81
C PRO A 324 9.27 -5.99 1.06
N LEU A 325 9.44 -7.24 1.50
CA LEU A 325 8.76 -8.44 1.02
C LEU A 325 8.17 -9.23 2.22
N CYS A 326 7.01 -8.78 2.69
CA CYS A 326 6.24 -9.45 3.73
C CYS A 326 4.88 -9.90 3.19
N PHE A 327 4.76 -11.20 2.88
CA PHE A 327 3.54 -11.81 2.35
C PHE A 327 3.47 -13.31 2.61
N GLN A 328 2.25 -13.85 2.59
CA GLN A 328 1.96 -15.27 2.44
C GLN A 328 1.34 -15.53 1.06
N VAL A 329 1.92 -16.46 0.30
CA VAL A 329 1.39 -16.89 -1.00
C VAL A 329 0.94 -18.35 -0.97
N TRP A 330 -0.26 -18.61 -1.47
CA TRP A 330 -0.79 -19.95 -1.74
C TRP A 330 -0.75 -20.23 -3.24
N ASN A 331 0.02 -21.26 -3.62
CA ASN A 331 0.16 -21.68 -5.01
C ASN A 331 -0.43 -23.07 -5.29
N GLY A 332 -1.46 -23.08 -6.15
CA GLY A 332 -2.06 -24.30 -6.71
C GLY A 332 -1.71 -24.55 -8.18
N SER A 333 -0.77 -23.80 -8.77
CA SER A 333 -0.44 -23.87 -10.21
C SER A 333 1.00 -24.32 -10.44
N ALA A 334 1.20 -25.22 -11.41
CA ALA A 334 2.55 -25.62 -11.84
C ALA A 334 3.30 -24.46 -12.51
N ASP A 335 4.63 -24.53 -12.44
CA ASP A 335 5.59 -23.61 -13.06
C ASP A 335 5.36 -22.13 -12.71
N TYR A 336 4.83 -21.89 -11.51
CA TYR A 336 4.58 -20.55 -11.00
C TYR A 336 5.89 -19.86 -10.59
N VAL A 337 6.03 -18.58 -10.95
CA VAL A 337 7.17 -17.73 -10.58
C VAL A 337 6.69 -16.70 -9.57
N VAL A 338 7.27 -16.69 -8.36
CA VAL A 338 6.88 -15.73 -7.31
C VAL A 338 7.36 -14.32 -7.67
N ILE A 339 8.64 -14.17 -8.00
CA ILE A 339 9.26 -12.90 -8.39
C ILE A 339 9.79 -13.02 -9.83
N GLU A 340 9.28 -12.18 -10.74
CA GLU A 340 9.85 -12.03 -12.07
C GLU A 340 10.66 -10.73 -12.13
N ASN A 341 12.00 -10.84 -12.25
CA ASN A 341 12.89 -9.68 -12.26
C ASN A 341 13.55 -9.46 -13.63
N ALA A 342 12.93 -8.60 -14.45
CA ALA A 342 13.51 -8.08 -15.69
C ALA A 342 14.25 -6.73 -15.49
N GLY A 343 14.28 -6.20 -14.26
CA GLY A 343 15.00 -5.00 -13.88
C GLY A 343 16.47 -5.27 -13.55
N TYR A 344 17.07 -4.44 -12.70
CA TYR A 344 18.44 -4.64 -12.20
C TYR A 344 18.50 -5.76 -11.13
N ALA A 345 19.72 -6.13 -10.71
CA ALA A 345 19.87 -6.87 -9.45
C ALA A 345 19.46 -5.96 -8.28
N CYS A 346 18.72 -6.53 -7.32
CA CYS A 346 18.03 -5.76 -6.28
C CYS A 346 18.26 -6.39 -4.88
N ASP A 347 18.20 -5.59 -3.82
CA ASP A 347 18.20 -6.08 -2.43
C ASP A 347 16.82 -5.92 -1.77
N ALA A 348 16.39 -6.97 -1.07
CA ALA A 348 15.10 -7.06 -0.42
C ALA A 348 15.23 -7.56 1.03
N TYR A 349 14.23 -7.25 1.86
CA TYR A 349 14.14 -7.78 3.22
C TYR A 349 12.70 -8.16 3.59
N GLY A 350 12.51 -9.02 4.60
CA GLY A 350 11.19 -9.26 5.18
C GLY A 350 10.92 -10.66 5.70
N HIS A 351 9.69 -11.11 5.50
CA HIS A 351 9.15 -12.40 5.93
C HIS A 351 8.25 -12.99 4.84
N ILE A 352 8.78 -13.93 4.07
CA ILE A 352 8.05 -14.61 3.01
C ILE A 352 7.55 -15.96 3.52
N THR A 353 6.26 -16.23 3.37
CA THR A 353 5.68 -17.58 3.54
C THR A 353 5.12 -18.08 2.22
N VAL A 354 5.51 -19.29 1.84
CA VAL A 354 5.03 -19.98 0.64
C VAL A 354 4.34 -21.27 1.06
N GLU A 355 3.08 -21.43 0.68
CA GLU A 355 2.36 -22.70 0.73
C GLU A 355 2.10 -23.17 -0.71
N ASN A 356 2.56 -24.38 -1.03
CA ASN A 356 2.64 -24.82 -2.42
C ASN A 356 2.44 -26.34 -2.55
N SER A 357 1.71 -26.73 -3.60
CA SER A 357 1.41 -28.14 -3.92
C SER A 357 1.98 -28.60 -5.27
N GLN A 358 2.68 -27.73 -6.00
CA GLN A 358 3.17 -27.94 -7.38
C GLN A 358 4.63 -27.46 -7.53
N PRO A 359 5.32 -27.67 -8.66
CA PRO A 359 6.61 -27.03 -8.93
C PRO A 359 6.50 -25.50 -8.96
N MET A 360 7.43 -24.81 -8.28
CA MET A 360 7.44 -23.35 -8.19
C MET A 360 8.86 -22.78 -8.12
N LEU A 361 9.08 -21.62 -8.74
CA LEU A 361 10.33 -20.87 -8.74
C LEU A 361 10.20 -19.57 -7.92
N LEU A 362 11.09 -19.33 -6.96
CA LEU A 362 11.06 -18.12 -6.14
C LEU A 362 11.43 -16.86 -6.95
N CYS A 363 12.45 -16.94 -7.81
CA CYS A 363 12.80 -15.82 -8.68
C CYS A 363 13.31 -16.24 -10.06
N ALA A 364 12.80 -15.61 -11.10
CA ALA A 364 13.32 -15.65 -12.47
C ALA A 364 14.00 -14.32 -12.85
N GLY A 365 14.92 -14.36 -13.81
CA GLY A 365 15.63 -13.17 -14.30
C GLY A 365 16.80 -12.76 -13.40
N ASN A 366 16.94 -11.45 -13.14
CA ASN A 366 18.06 -10.89 -12.37
C ASN A 366 17.96 -11.15 -10.86
N TYR A 367 19.10 -11.11 -10.18
CA TYR A 367 19.20 -11.50 -8.77
C TYR A 367 18.36 -10.65 -7.81
N ILE A 368 17.74 -11.34 -6.86
CA ILE A 368 17.18 -10.75 -5.63
C ILE A 368 18.05 -11.22 -4.46
N TYR A 369 18.81 -10.30 -3.88
CA TYR A 369 19.57 -10.54 -2.65
C TYR A 369 18.64 -10.29 -1.46
N TYR A 370 18.27 -11.35 -0.75
CA TYR A 370 17.21 -11.32 0.27
C TYR A 370 17.75 -11.50 1.68
N THR A 371 17.40 -10.58 2.57
CA THR A 371 17.73 -10.60 4.00
C THR A 371 16.46 -10.80 4.83
N GLY A 372 16.24 -12.02 5.31
CA GLY A 372 15.02 -12.31 6.07
C GLY A 372 14.69 -13.80 6.23
N SER A 373 13.49 -14.04 6.77
CA SER A 373 12.93 -15.38 6.89
C SER A 373 12.21 -15.80 5.62
N LEU A 374 12.35 -17.08 5.28
CA LEU A 374 11.62 -17.73 4.20
C LEU A 374 11.06 -19.03 4.80
N HIS A 375 9.74 -19.09 4.94
CA HIS A 375 9.03 -20.27 5.42
C HIS A 375 8.34 -20.95 4.23
N THR A 376 8.54 -22.25 4.09
CA THR A 376 8.07 -23.03 2.93
C THR A 376 7.32 -24.26 3.39
N PHE A 377 6.09 -24.42 2.91
CA PHE A 377 5.34 -25.67 2.97
C PHE A 377 5.30 -26.27 1.55
N GLY A 378 5.82 -27.50 1.44
CA GLY A 378 6.09 -28.17 0.17
C GLY A 378 7.59 -28.29 -0.12
N ASP A 379 7.97 -29.33 -0.87
CA ASP A 379 9.34 -29.73 -1.24
C ASP A 379 9.74 -29.31 -2.66
N ASN A 380 8.77 -28.93 -3.50
CA ASN A 380 8.96 -28.59 -4.91
C ASN A 380 9.22 -27.09 -5.18
N ILE A 381 10.02 -26.44 -4.32
CA ILE A 381 10.33 -25.00 -4.41
C ILE A 381 11.79 -24.79 -4.80
N GLN A 382 12.01 -24.15 -5.95
CA GLN A 382 13.34 -23.82 -6.47
C GLN A 382 13.69 -22.35 -6.21
N GLY A 383 14.94 -22.06 -5.82
CA GLY A 383 15.38 -20.68 -5.55
C GLY A 383 15.53 -19.82 -6.81
N GLY A 384 16.03 -20.38 -7.91
CA GLY A 384 16.32 -19.61 -9.13
C GLY A 384 17.32 -18.48 -8.88
N ALA A 385 16.95 -17.25 -9.23
CA ALA A 385 17.73 -16.03 -8.98
C ALA A 385 17.54 -15.44 -7.57
N PHE A 386 16.84 -16.14 -6.67
CA PHE A 386 16.68 -15.74 -5.27
C PHE A 386 17.89 -16.17 -4.44
N LEU A 387 18.61 -15.21 -3.86
CA LEU A 387 19.82 -15.44 -3.06
C LEU A 387 19.57 -15.02 -1.62
N ARG A 388 19.53 -15.98 -0.69
CA ARG A 388 19.45 -15.67 0.74
C ARG A 388 20.81 -15.18 1.22
N CYS A 389 20.82 -14.05 1.91
CA CYS A 389 22.00 -13.38 2.44
C CYS A 389 21.82 -13.10 3.93
N LYS A 390 22.92 -12.92 4.67
CA LYS A 390 22.90 -12.42 6.05
C LYS A 390 22.71 -10.90 6.09
N SER A 391 23.35 -10.21 5.15
CA SER A 391 23.23 -8.77 4.93
C SER A 391 23.48 -8.45 3.45
N THR A 392 23.10 -7.23 3.04
CA THR A 392 23.30 -6.68 1.70
C THR A 392 23.94 -5.31 1.78
N ILE A 393 24.66 -4.94 0.72
CA ILE A 393 25.19 -3.59 0.51
C ILE A 393 24.79 -3.14 -0.90
N THR A 394 24.06 -2.04 -0.98
CA THR A 394 23.72 -1.39 -2.25
C THR A 394 24.66 -0.21 -2.45
N LYS A 395 25.58 -0.32 -3.42
CA LYS A 395 26.64 0.66 -3.69
C LYS A 395 26.10 1.90 -4.40
N ASN A 396 26.84 3.00 -4.36
CA ASN A 396 26.47 4.27 -5.00
C ASN A 396 26.28 4.18 -6.54
N ASN A 397 26.85 3.15 -7.19
CA ASN A 397 26.64 2.86 -8.61
C ASN A 397 25.41 1.97 -8.89
N GLY A 398 24.59 1.68 -7.88
CA GLY A 398 23.40 0.85 -7.98
C GLY A 398 23.66 -0.66 -8.04
N SER A 399 24.91 -1.13 -7.87
CA SER A 399 25.19 -2.56 -7.74
C SER A 399 24.90 -3.06 -6.32
N VAL A 400 24.50 -4.33 -6.22
CA VAL A 400 24.16 -4.98 -4.95
C VAL A 400 25.16 -6.10 -4.65
N VAL A 401 25.72 -6.09 -3.45
CA VAL A 401 26.57 -7.17 -2.90
C VAL A 401 25.81 -7.88 -1.80
N GLY A 402 25.67 -9.21 -1.94
CA GLY A 402 25.20 -10.08 -0.86
C GLY A 402 26.36 -10.58 -0.01
N LEU A 403 26.19 -10.55 1.31
CA LEU A 403 27.14 -11.05 2.29
C LEU A 403 26.57 -12.26 3.05
N GLY A 404 27.41 -13.29 3.22
CA GLY A 404 27.00 -14.56 3.79
C GLY A 404 25.93 -15.27 2.96
N ILE A 405 26.06 -15.26 1.63
CA ILE A 405 25.12 -15.92 0.71
C ILE A 405 25.06 -17.42 1.03
N GLU A 406 23.85 -17.95 1.17
CA GLU A 406 23.57 -19.37 1.38
C GLU A 406 22.54 -19.85 0.35
N LYS A 407 22.88 -20.90 -0.43
CA LYS A 407 22.00 -21.43 -1.48
C LYS A 407 22.09 -22.96 -1.58
N ASN A 408 20.92 -23.57 -1.76
CA ASN A 408 20.79 -24.98 -2.14
C ASN A 408 20.32 -25.07 -3.60
N ILE A 409 20.90 -25.98 -4.36
CA ILE A 409 20.59 -26.23 -5.77
C ILE A 409 20.43 -27.74 -5.97
N ARG A 410 19.41 -28.13 -6.74
CA ARG A 410 19.27 -29.48 -7.32
C ARG A 410 19.40 -29.33 -8.83
N LEU A 411 20.30 -30.09 -9.44
CA LEU A 411 20.48 -30.17 -10.88
C LEU A 411 20.18 -31.61 -11.32
N ASP A 412 19.26 -31.77 -12.27
CA ASP A 412 19.04 -33.02 -12.98
C ASP A 412 19.95 -33.08 -14.20
N TYR A 413 20.61 -34.23 -14.44
CA TYR A 413 21.68 -34.29 -15.43
C TYR A 413 21.20 -34.21 -16.87
N SER A 414 21.93 -33.42 -17.64
CA SER A 414 21.85 -33.27 -19.10
C SER A 414 23.28 -33.39 -19.63
N PRO A 415 23.53 -34.07 -20.78
CA PRO A 415 24.82 -34.70 -21.11
C PRO A 415 26.06 -33.79 -21.33
N THR A 416 25.99 -32.48 -21.11
CA THR A 416 27.07 -31.55 -21.43
C THR A 416 27.28 -30.48 -20.36
N ASN A 417 28.01 -30.84 -19.30
CA ASN A 417 28.52 -29.99 -18.21
C ASN A 417 27.44 -29.27 -17.37
N TYR A 418 27.54 -29.36 -16.05
CA TYR A 418 26.80 -28.43 -15.19
C TYR A 418 27.55 -27.12 -15.04
N THR A 419 26.87 -26.00 -15.25
CA THR A 419 27.34 -24.65 -14.91
C THR A 419 26.53 -24.13 -13.72
N VAL A 420 27.17 -23.98 -12.57
CA VAL A 420 26.57 -23.44 -11.34
C VAL A 420 26.93 -21.96 -11.25
N ILE A 421 25.96 -21.11 -11.59
CA ILE A 421 26.11 -19.66 -11.53
C ILE A 421 26.19 -19.22 -10.05
N MET A 422 27.30 -18.57 -9.70
CA MET A 422 27.58 -18.01 -8.38
C MET A 422 28.02 -16.55 -8.55
N PRO A 423 27.56 -15.61 -7.70
CA PRO A 423 28.11 -14.26 -7.65
C PRO A 423 29.61 -14.26 -7.30
N ALA A 424 30.31 -13.15 -7.52
CA ALA A 424 31.70 -13.00 -7.09
C ALA A 424 31.88 -13.27 -5.59
N GLY A 425 33.00 -13.89 -5.21
CA GLY A 425 33.37 -14.15 -3.82
C GLY A 425 34.02 -15.52 -3.57
N SER A 426 34.30 -15.80 -2.30
CA SER A 426 34.84 -17.09 -1.85
C SER A 426 33.76 -17.94 -1.18
N TYR A 427 33.64 -19.21 -1.59
CA TYR A 427 32.59 -20.14 -1.18
C TYR A 427 33.16 -21.45 -0.65
N GLN A 428 32.52 -21.99 0.38
CA GLN A 428 32.56 -23.42 0.69
C GLN A 428 31.33 -24.08 0.03
N VAL A 429 31.56 -25.10 -0.81
CA VAL A 429 30.51 -25.80 -1.55
C VAL A 429 30.51 -27.27 -1.16
N TYR A 430 29.42 -27.73 -0.56
CA TYR A 430 29.13 -29.15 -0.43
C TYR A 430 28.47 -29.65 -1.73
N VAL A 431 29.00 -30.72 -2.28
CA VAL A 431 28.51 -31.38 -3.49
C VAL A 431 28.15 -32.82 -3.16
N ASN A 432 26.94 -33.25 -3.52
CA ASN A 432 26.51 -34.64 -3.52
C ASN A 432 25.96 -35.00 -4.90
N ILE A 433 26.64 -35.88 -5.62
CA ILE A 433 26.21 -36.40 -6.92
C ILE A 433 25.77 -37.84 -6.72
N SER A 434 24.56 -38.18 -7.16
CA SER A 434 24.00 -39.53 -7.01
C SER A 434 23.34 -40.03 -8.30
N ALA A 435 23.44 -41.34 -8.50
CA ALA A 435 22.76 -42.11 -9.55
C ALA A 435 22.64 -43.57 -9.09
N PRO A 436 21.90 -44.46 -9.79
CA PRO A 436 21.91 -45.89 -9.48
C PRO A 436 23.34 -46.45 -9.47
N ASN A 437 23.73 -47.11 -8.37
CA ASN A 437 25.07 -47.65 -8.15
C ASN A 437 26.23 -46.62 -8.13
N TYR A 438 25.93 -45.34 -7.87
CA TYR A 438 26.89 -44.25 -7.81
C TYR A 438 26.55 -43.19 -6.75
N GLU A 439 27.52 -42.81 -5.93
CA GLU A 439 27.48 -41.65 -5.06
C GLU A 439 28.87 -40.99 -4.97
N TYR A 440 28.91 -39.66 -5.02
CA TYR A 440 30.12 -38.88 -4.79
C TYR A 440 29.80 -37.66 -3.93
N ARG A 441 30.36 -37.61 -2.71
CA ARG A 441 30.20 -36.49 -1.78
C ARG A 441 31.55 -35.80 -1.54
N ALA A 442 31.60 -34.48 -1.71
CA ALA A 442 32.81 -33.70 -1.49
C ALA A 442 32.53 -32.29 -0.96
N VAL A 443 33.55 -31.68 -0.36
CA VAL A 443 33.59 -30.23 -0.07
C VAL A 443 34.64 -29.58 -0.96
N LEU A 444 34.25 -28.50 -1.63
CA LEU A 444 35.09 -27.63 -2.44
C LEU A 444 35.27 -26.28 -1.74
N TYR A 445 36.44 -25.67 -1.88
CA TYR A 445 36.61 -24.23 -1.69
C TYR A 445 36.75 -23.59 -3.07
N ILE A 446 35.95 -22.57 -3.34
CA ILE A 446 35.89 -21.90 -4.64
C ILE A 446 36.13 -20.41 -4.45
N HIS A 447 37.00 -19.85 -5.28
CA HIS A 447 37.06 -18.41 -5.52
C HIS A 447 36.44 -18.16 -6.90
N ALA A 448 35.29 -17.51 -6.96
CA ALA A 448 34.65 -17.07 -8.19
C ALA A 448 34.90 -15.56 -8.36
N SER A 449 35.54 -15.15 -9.46
CA SER A 449 35.86 -13.73 -9.66
C SER A 449 34.65 -12.90 -10.12
N GLY A 450 33.71 -13.51 -10.84
CA GLY A 450 32.42 -12.92 -11.26
C GLY A 450 32.51 -11.70 -12.19
N PHE A 451 33.71 -11.22 -12.52
CA PHE A 451 33.96 -10.04 -13.36
C PHE A 451 34.69 -10.44 -14.65
N PRO A 452 33.98 -10.54 -15.79
CA PRO A 452 34.64 -10.64 -17.09
C PRO A 452 35.41 -9.35 -17.37
N GLY A 453 36.75 -9.46 -17.46
CA GLY A 453 37.62 -8.43 -18.07
C GLY A 453 38.57 -7.67 -17.15
N PHE A 454 38.45 -7.70 -15.81
CA PHE A 454 39.35 -6.90 -14.95
C PHE A 454 40.72 -7.56 -14.70
N LEU A 455 40.81 -8.89 -14.71
CA LEU A 455 42.07 -9.63 -14.49
C LEU A 455 42.27 -10.86 -15.39
N ASN A 456 41.36 -11.15 -16.34
CA ASN A 456 41.33 -12.41 -17.13
C ASN A 456 41.38 -13.71 -16.28
N ASN A 457 41.13 -13.61 -14.98
CA ASN A 457 41.14 -14.73 -14.05
C ASN A 457 39.69 -15.17 -13.80
N PRO A 458 39.25 -16.34 -14.28
CA PRO A 458 37.91 -16.85 -14.00
C PRO A 458 37.70 -17.16 -12.50
N GLY A 459 38.79 -17.40 -11.77
CA GLY A 459 38.76 -17.89 -10.40
C GLY A 459 39.44 -19.26 -10.28
N SER A 460 39.22 -19.94 -9.17
CA SER A 460 39.80 -21.26 -8.90
C SER A 460 38.92 -22.13 -8.02
N VAL A 461 39.12 -23.44 -8.13
CA VAL A 461 38.56 -24.45 -7.24
C VAL A 461 39.70 -25.21 -6.56
N SER A 462 39.61 -25.39 -5.25
CA SER A 462 40.58 -26.18 -4.49
C SER A 462 40.47 -27.66 -4.80
N THR A 463 41.51 -28.42 -4.48
CA THR A 463 41.40 -29.88 -4.40
C THR A 463 40.20 -30.26 -3.51
N PRO A 464 39.29 -31.15 -3.96
CA PRO A 464 38.13 -31.54 -3.19
C PRO A 464 38.52 -32.33 -1.94
N VAL A 465 37.89 -32.04 -0.80
CA VAL A 465 37.87 -32.96 0.34
C VAL A 465 36.77 -33.98 0.08
N VAL A 466 37.14 -35.18 -0.37
CA VAL A 466 36.21 -36.27 -0.63
C VAL A 466 35.71 -36.85 0.69
N LEU A 467 34.39 -36.87 0.89
CA LEU A 467 33.73 -37.35 2.10
C LEU A 467 33.22 -38.79 1.94
N SER A 468 32.66 -39.12 0.77
CA SER A 468 32.33 -40.48 0.38
C SER A 468 32.43 -40.66 -1.13
N GLN A 469 32.77 -41.88 -1.55
CA GLN A 469 32.73 -42.30 -2.94
C GLN A 469 32.24 -43.75 -3.02
N PHE A 470 31.15 -43.96 -3.75
CA PHE A 470 30.62 -45.27 -4.11
C PHE A 470 30.47 -45.29 -5.63
N ASN A 471 31.13 -46.24 -6.30
CA ASN A 471 31.31 -46.19 -7.75
C ASN A 471 31.28 -47.59 -8.37
N VAL A 472 30.23 -48.36 -8.09
CA VAL A 472 30.04 -49.70 -8.67
C VAL A 472 29.69 -49.61 -10.16
N GLY A 473 29.05 -48.52 -10.59
CA GLY A 473 28.78 -48.23 -12.00
C GLY A 473 29.98 -47.75 -12.83
N SER A 474 31.20 -47.70 -12.28
CA SER A 474 32.43 -47.28 -12.96
C SER A 474 32.39 -45.88 -13.61
N LEU A 475 31.50 -44.98 -13.17
CA LEU A 475 31.41 -43.62 -13.68
C LEU A 475 32.67 -42.79 -13.36
N GLY A 476 33.36 -43.07 -12.25
CA GLY A 476 34.57 -42.35 -11.84
C GLY A 476 34.27 -41.07 -11.07
N ALA A 477 35.31 -40.31 -10.72
CA ALA A 477 35.17 -39.05 -9.98
C ALA A 477 34.78 -37.88 -10.92
N PRO A 478 33.96 -36.92 -10.46
CA PRO A 478 33.76 -35.66 -11.17
C PRO A 478 35.05 -34.85 -11.25
N GLY A 479 35.27 -34.23 -12.40
CA GLY A 479 36.09 -33.02 -12.51
C GLY A 479 35.32 -31.81 -12.01
N PHE A 480 36.02 -30.93 -11.30
CA PHE A 480 35.53 -29.61 -10.91
C PHE A 480 36.43 -28.56 -11.54
N GLY A 481 35.83 -27.48 -12.06
CA GLY A 481 36.55 -26.36 -12.66
C GLY A 481 35.77 -25.06 -12.50
N ILE A 482 36.34 -23.98 -13.04
CA ILE A 482 35.65 -22.68 -13.15
C ILE A 482 35.65 -22.28 -14.62
N ASP A 483 34.48 -21.91 -15.17
CA ASP A 483 34.38 -21.44 -16.57
C ASP A 483 34.88 -20.00 -16.74
N ALA A 484 35.00 -19.53 -17.99
CA ALA A 484 35.49 -18.19 -18.29
C ALA A 484 34.63 -17.04 -17.71
N ALA A 485 33.41 -17.32 -17.23
CA ALA A 485 32.52 -16.35 -16.59
C ALA A 485 32.55 -16.43 -15.05
N GLY A 486 33.34 -17.35 -14.47
CA GLY A 486 33.50 -17.51 -13.03
C GLY A 486 32.54 -18.52 -12.38
N HIS A 487 31.82 -19.31 -13.17
CA HIS A 487 30.88 -20.30 -12.65
C HIS A 487 31.56 -21.64 -12.35
N LEU A 488 31.07 -22.36 -11.33
CA LEU A 488 31.53 -23.72 -11.06
C LEU A 488 31.06 -24.65 -12.18
N THR A 489 32.00 -25.35 -12.80
CA THR A 489 31.74 -26.43 -13.74
C THR A 489 31.92 -27.79 -13.07
N ILE A 490 30.98 -28.71 -13.33
CA ILE A 490 31.09 -30.12 -12.93
C ILE A 490 31.03 -30.96 -14.21
N THR A 491 32.05 -31.78 -14.41
CA THR A 491 32.24 -32.57 -15.64
C THR A 491 32.60 -34.01 -15.30
N ASN A 492 32.16 -34.97 -16.12
CA ASN A 492 32.69 -36.34 -16.12
C ASN A 492 32.31 -37.00 -17.46
N PRO A 493 33.27 -37.47 -18.28
CA PRO A 493 32.97 -38.04 -19.59
C PRO A 493 32.16 -39.35 -19.56
N ASN A 494 32.08 -40.02 -18.41
CA ASN A 494 31.36 -41.29 -18.26
C ASN A 494 29.92 -41.10 -17.73
N TYR A 495 29.49 -39.88 -17.38
CA TYR A 495 28.15 -39.68 -16.83
C TYR A 495 27.06 -39.98 -17.87
N PRO A 496 26.02 -40.76 -17.49
CA PRO A 496 24.93 -41.13 -18.40
C PRO A 496 24.09 -39.90 -18.75
N ALA A 497 23.49 -39.87 -19.94
CA ALA A 497 22.73 -38.70 -20.42
C ALA A 497 21.49 -38.32 -19.57
N SER A 498 21.08 -39.17 -18.62
CA SER A 498 19.98 -38.93 -17.68
C SER A 498 20.12 -39.80 -16.43
N GLY A 499 19.32 -39.53 -15.39
CA GLY A 499 19.25 -40.36 -14.18
C GLY A 499 20.33 -40.11 -13.12
N LEU A 500 21.17 -39.10 -13.34
CA LEU A 500 22.10 -38.56 -12.35
C LEU A 500 21.56 -37.22 -11.80
N VAL A 501 21.69 -37.00 -10.50
CA VAL A 501 21.25 -35.78 -9.81
C VAL A 501 22.41 -35.22 -9.00
N ALA A 502 22.69 -33.93 -9.16
CA ALA A 502 23.66 -33.20 -8.34
C ALA A 502 22.92 -32.27 -7.38
N HIS A 503 23.08 -32.51 -6.08
CA HIS A 503 22.68 -31.61 -5.01
C HIS A 503 23.90 -30.80 -4.56
N LEU A 504 23.76 -29.47 -4.57
CA LEU A 504 24.79 -28.56 -4.09
C LEU A 504 24.23 -27.68 -2.97
N SER A 505 25.04 -27.46 -1.95
CA SER A 505 24.82 -26.46 -0.92
C SER A 505 26.06 -25.59 -0.83
N TYR A 506 25.97 -24.31 -1.18
CA TYR A 506 27.08 -23.37 -1.05
C TYR A 506 26.82 -22.28 -0.03
N LYS A 507 27.90 -21.89 0.64
CA LYS A 507 27.96 -20.82 1.61
C LYS A 507 29.15 -19.92 1.31
N GLN A 508 28.91 -18.63 1.19
CA GLN A 508 29.96 -17.63 1.09
C GLN A 508 30.73 -17.57 2.41
N ILE A 509 32.05 -17.68 2.34
CA ILE A 509 32.97 -17.70 3.50
C ILE A 509 33.86 -16.45 3.56
N SER A 510 34.02 -15.75 2.44
CA SER A 510 34.65 -14.43 2.38
C SER A 510 34.08 -13.65 1.19
N ASP A 511 33.87 -12.37 1.42
CA ASP A 511 33.71 -11.33 0.41
C ASP A 511 35.06 -11.03 -0.25
N TYR A 512 35.05 -11.00 -1.58
CA TYR A 512 36.10 -10.37 -2.36
C TYR A 512 35.56 -8.99 -2.76
N GLU A 513 36.30 -7.94 -2.41
CA GLU A 513 36.03 -6.51 -2.62
C GLU A 513 34.94 -5.83 -1.75
N GLU A 514 35.45 -4.88 -0.95
CA GLU A 514 34.72 -3.76 -0.33
C GLU A 514 33.71 -4.06 0.78
N GLY A 515 34.25 -4.44 1.95
CA GLY A 515 33.79 -3.79 3.17
C GLY A 515 33.99 -2.27 3.07
N ASN A 516 33.31 -1.48 3.91
CA ASN A 516 33.51 -0.03 4.00
C ASN A 516 34.97 0.28 4.42
N TYR A 517 35.87 0.40 3.43
CA TYR A 517 37.22 0.87 3.66
C TYR A 517 37.13 2.36 4.04
N PRO A 518 37.50 2.77 5.26
CA PRO A 518 37.90 4.16 5.47
C PRO A 518 39.04 4.44 4.50
N GLY A 519 38.91 5.52 3.72
CA GLY A 519 39.78 5.76 2.57
C GLY A 519 41.27 5.72 2.91
N SER A 520 42.04 5.12 2.01
CA SER A 520 43.51 5.04 2.03
C SER A 520 44.13 4.58 3.36
N HIS A 521 44.39 3.28 3.52
CA HIS A 521 45.65 2.74 4.08
C HIS A 521 45.71 1.22 3.94
N PHE A 522 46.74 0.73 3.24
CA PHE A 522 47.42 -0.54 3.46
C PHE A 522 48.93 -0.26 3.37
#